data_AF-A0A090QLS0-F1
#
_entry.id   AF-A0A090QLS0-F1
#
_cell.length_a   1.000
_cell.length_b   1.000
_cell.length_c   1.000
_cell.angle_alpha   90.00
_cell.angle_beta   90.00
_cell.angle_gamma   90.00
#
_symmetry.space_group_name_H-M   'P 1'
#
loop_
_entity.id
_entity.type
_entity.pdbx_description
1 polymer ?
#
loop_
_entity_poly.entity_id
_entity_poly.type
_entity_poly.pdbx_seq_one_letter_code
_entity_poly.pdbx_strand_id
1 'polypeptide(L)'
;MDKLDAYEQEVEANDSTGWIKFELLWREYFQWYAYRHGTKLFAFRGIKDHGPNTAFYPERFRRWCEGNTPYPIVNALMNELKATGYMSNRGRQIVASCLVNELSVDWRYGAGYFEQHLLDYDTASNWGNWQYLAGVGADPVAQRHFNLQKQTDMFDPKGEFIRKWRGNDHDGNLDSVDAADWPIW
;
A
#
# COMPACT_ATOMS: atom_id res chain seq x y z
N MET A 1 2.28 -19.85 18.54
CA MET A 1 2.72 -20.92 17.63
C MET A 1 2.03 -22.22 17.98
N ASP A 2 1.80 -22.49 19.27
CA ASP A 2 1.20 -23.71 19.82
C ASP A 2 -0.06 -24.22 19.12
N LYS A 3 -0.99 -23.33 18.72
CA LYS A 3 -2.19 -23.74 17.97
C LYS A 3 -1.91 -24.21 16.55
N LEU A 4 -0.93 -23.59 15.88
CA LEU A 4 -0.53 -23.99 14.54
C LEU A 4 0.27 -25.29 14.59
N ASP A 5 1.13 -25.43 15.59
CA ASP A 5 1.88 -26.67 15.82
C ASP A 5 0.93 -27.83 16.17
N ALA A 6 -0.13 -27.57 16.96
CA ALA A 6 -1.18 -28.55 17.21
C ALA A 6 -1.93 -28.94 15.93
N TYR A 7 -2.29 -27.96 15.07
CA TYR A 7 -2.93 -28.24 13.78
C TYR A 7 -2.05 -29.08 12.85
N GLU A 8 -0.75 -28.76 12.77
CA GLU A 8 0.22 -29.51 11.96
C GLU A 8 0.38 -30.97 12.46
N GLN A 9 0.22 -31.20 13.76
CA GLN A 9 0.29 -32.53 14.37
C GLN A 9 -1.02 -33.33 14.24
N GLU A 10 -2.17 -32.68 14.40
CA GLU A 10 -3.48 -33.33 14.42
C GLU A 10 -4.11 -33.48 13.03
N VAL A 11 -3.80 -32.58 12.09
CA VAL A 11 -4.46 -32.50 10.78
C VAL A 11 -3.46 -32.70 9.65
N GLU A 12 -2.64 -31.68 9.35
CA GLU A 12 -1.61 -31.76 8.30
C GLU A 12 -0.60 -30.63 8.40
N ALA A 13 0.65 -30.94 8.03
CA ALA A 13 1.70 -29.97 7.79
C ALA A 13 1.98 -29.86 6.29
N ASN A 14 1.92 -28.65 5.74
CA ASN A 14 2.17 -28.36 4.34
C ASN A 14 2.75 -26.94 4.14
N ASP A 15 3.02 -26.57 2.89
CA ASP A 15 3.57 -25.26 2.55
C ASP A 15 2.69 -24.09 3.04
N SER A 16 1.36 -24.25 3.04
CA SER A 16 0.43 -23.22 3.52
C SER A 16 0.57 -22.99 5.03
N THR A 17 0.70 -24.06 5.83
CA THR A 17 0.94 -23.95 7.28
C THR A 17 2.29 -23.29 7.57
N GLY A 18 3.32 -23.62 6.79
CA GLY A 18 4.63 -22.95 6.85
C GLY A 18 4.56 -21.46 6.47
N TRP A 19 3.73 -21.12 5.48
CA TRP A 19 3.57 -19.73 5.03
C TRP A 19 2.98 -18.82 6.12
N ILE A 20 2.09 -19.34 6.97
CA ILE A 20 1.58 -18.58 8.13
C ILE A 20 2.73 -18.21 9.08
N LYS A 21 3.63 -19.15 9.36
CA LYS A 21 4.82 -18.88 10.20
C LYS A 21 5.70 -17.80 9.55
N PHE A 22 5.89 -17.87 8.23
CA PHE A 22 6.67 -16.90 7.48
C PHE A 22 6.08 -15.48 7.53
N GLU A 23 4.76 -15.32 7.37
CA GLU A 23 4.09 -14.02 7.47
C GLU A 23 4.17 -13.44 8.90
N LEU A 24 4.12 -14.30 9.93
CA LEU A 24 4.35 -13.87 11.32
C LEU A 24 5.80 -13.41 11.56
N LEU A 25 6.78 -14.03 10.90
CA LEU A 25 8.17 -13.57 10.96
C LEU A 25 8.35 -12.20 10.31
N TRP A 26 7.60 -11.87 9.27
CA TRP A 26 7.59 -10.52 8.70
C TRP A 26 7.09 -9.47 9.69
N ARG A 27 6.03 -9.78 10.44
CA ARG A 27 5.55 -8.92 11.53
C ARG A 27 6.64 -8.70 12.57
N GLU A 28 7.31 -9.77 13.01
CA GLU A 28 8.39 -9.69 13.99
C GLU A 28 9.59 -8.89 13.46
N TYR A 29 9.97 -9.12 12.20
CA TYR A 29 11.03 -8.37 11.52
C TYR A 29 10.77 -6.86 11.58
N PHE A 30 9.54 -6.42 11.29
CA PHE A 30 9.21 -5.00 11.30
C PHE A 30 9.28 -4.39 12.71
N GLN A 31 8.93 -5.14 13.76
CA GLN A 31 9.11 -4.67 15.14
C GLN A 31 10.59 -4.39 15.45
N TRP A 32 11.48 -5.32 15.11
CA TRP A 32 12.93 -5.12 15.28
C TRP A 32 13.49 -4.02 14.36
N TYR A 33 12.96 -3.90 13.15
CA TYR A 33 13.31 -2.83 12.22
C TYR A 33 12.95 -1.45 12.81
N ALA A 34 11.73 -1.30 13.32
CA ALA A 34 11.27 -0.09 13.99
C ALA A 34 12.13 0.24 15.22
N TYR A 35 12.43 -0.77 16.05
CA TYR A 35 13.31 -0.61 17.21
C TYR A 35 14.72 -0.14 16.81
N ARG A 36 15.31 -0.75 15.78
CA ARG A 36 16.67 -0.43 15.31
C ARG A 36 16.78 0.97 14.70
N HIS A 37 15.78 1.38 13.92
CA HIS A 37 15.86 2.60 13.12
C HIS A 37 15.17 3.81 13.77
N GLY A 38 14.31 3.59 14.77
CA GLY A 38 13.68 4.65 15.56
C GLY A 38 12.99 5.69 14.69
N THR A 39 13.33 6.97 14.89
CA THR A 39 12.69 8.08 14.16
C THR A 39 12.94 8.06 12.65
N LYS A 40 13.98 7.36 12.17
CA LYS A 40 14.21 7.18 10.73
C LYS A 40 13.09 6.37 10.07
N LEU A 41 12.27 5.64 10.83
CA LEU A 41 11.07 4.96 10.34
C LEU A 41 10.03 5.94 9.73
N PHE A 42 10.01 7.19 10.20
CA PHE A 42 9.05 8.21 9.78
C PHE A 42 9.67 9.29 8.87
N ALA A 43 10.99 9.24 8.67
CA ALA A 43 11.71 10.23 7.88
C ALA A 43 11.42 10.06 6.38
N PHE A 44 11.28 11.16 5.64
CA PHE A 44 11.00 11.13 4.19
C PHE A 44 11.97 10.26 3.40
N ARG A 45 13.27 10.35 3.70
CA ARG A 45 14.35 9.53 3.10
C ARG A 45 14.49 8.12 3.70
N GLY A 46 13.65 7.78 4.67
CA GLY A 46 13.75 6.55 5.45
C GLY A 46 15.16 6.33 6.02
N ILE A 47 15.74 5.17 5.70
CA ILE A 47 17.09 4.79 6.13
C ILE A 47 18.16 4.98 5.04
N LYS A 48 17.79 5.52 3.87
CA LYS A 48 18.71 5.80 2.76
C LYS A 48 19.35 7.18 2.89
N ASP A 49 20.39 7.40 2.09
CA ASP A 49 21.09 8.70 2.02
C ASP A 49 20.30 9.76 1.24
N HIS A 50 19.44 9.34 0.31
CA HIS A 50 18.67 10.22 -0.57
C HIS A 50 17.17 9.92 -0.44
N GLY A 51 16.35 10.96 -0.59
CA GLY A 51 14.89 10.83 -0.59
C GLY A 51 14.36 10.35 -1.94
N PRO A 52 13.11 9.85 -1.98
CA PRO A 52 12.45 9.52 -3.23
C PRO A 52 12.11 10.80 -3.99
N ASN A 53 11.94 10.70 -5.32
CA ASN A 53 11.53 11.82 -6.16
C ASN A 53 10.01 12.04 -6.08
N THR A 54 9.50 12.30 -4.87
CA THR A 54 8.08 12.56 -4.61
C THR A 54 7.89 13.84 -3.81
N ALA A 55 6.70 14.43 -3.91
CA ALA A 55 6.35 15.66 -3.21
C ALA A 55 4.90 15.60 -2.72
N PHE A 56 4.47 16.59 -1.96
CA PHE A 56 3.07 16.67 -1.57
C PHE A 56 2.25 17.37 -2.67
N TYR A 57 1.35 16.62 -3.30
CA TYR A 57 0.37 17.11 -4.27
C TYR A 57 -1.04 16.96 -3.67
N PRO A 58 -1.65 18.05 -3.15
CA PRO A 58 -2.90 17.96 -2.39
C PRO A 58 -4.06 17.35 -3.18
N GLU A 59 -4.20 17.71 -4.46
CA GLU A 59 -5.27 17.19 -5.31
C GLU A 59 -5.12 15.69 -5.56
N ARG A 60 -3.94 15.26 -6.01
CA ARG A 60 -3.64 13.85 -6.28
C ARG A 60 -3.81 12.99 -5.03
N PHE A 61 -3.36 13.48 -3.88
CA PHE A 61 -3.55 12.79 -2.60
C PHE A 61 -5.04 12.68 -2.24
N ARG A 62 -5.81 13.76 -2.38
CA ARG A 62 -7.26 13.73 -2.14
C ARG A 62 -7.96 12.72 -3.04
N ARG A 63 -7.67 12.74 -4.34
CA ARG A 63 -8.21 11.78 -5.32
C ARG A 63 -7.89 10.34 -4.94
N TRP A 64 -6.67 10.07 -4.49
CA TRP A 64 -6.29 8.75 -4.00
C TRP A 64 -7.09 8.34 -2.75
N CYS A 65 -7.20 9.21 -1.74
CA CYS A 65 -8.01 8.95 -0.54
C CYS A 65 -9.50 8.69 -0.89
N GLU A 66 -10.04 9.48 -1.81
CA GLU A 66 -11.44 9.42 -2.22
C GLU A 66 -11.73 8.25 -3.17
N GLY A 67 -10.70 7.57 -3.70
CA GLY A 67 -10.88 6.52 -4.70
C GLY A 67 -11.37 7.07 -6.03
N ASN A 68 -10.88 8.24 -6.42
CA ASN A 68 -11.21 8.98 -7.64
C ASN A 68 -9.96 9.24 -8.50
N THR A 69 -9.17 8.18 -8.72
CA THR A 69 -8.00 8.20 -9.61
C THR A 69 -8.36 7.63 -10.98
N PRO A 70 -7.53 7.81 -12.01
CA PRO A 70 -7.71 7.13 -13.30
C PRO A 70 -7.53 5.60 -13.25
N TYR A 71 -7.26 5.02 -12.08
CA TYR A 71 -6.92 3.60 -11.91
C TYR A 71 -8.01 2.85 -11.14
N PRO A 72 -8.90 2.09 -11.82
CA PRO A 72 -10.06 1.48 -11.18
C PRO A 72 -9.76 0.51 -10.05
N ILE A 73 -8.68 -0.27 -10.16
CA ILE A 73 -8.26 -1.20 -9.10
C ILE A 73 -7.85 -0.46 -7.83
N VAL A 74 -7.20 0.70 -7.96
CA VAL A 74 -6.79 1.53 -6.82
C VAL A 74 -8.03 2.11 -6.17
N ASN A 75 -8.96 2.65 -6.96
CA ASN A 75 -10.21 3.20 -6.47
C ASN A 75 -11.03 2.18 -5.68
N ALA A 76 -11.17 0.96 -6.23
CA ALA A 76 -11.86 -0.14 -5.58
C ALA A 76 -11.23 -0.50 -4.22
N LEU A 77 -9.90 -0.57 -4.15
CA LEU A 77 -9.16 -0.84 -2.90
C LEU A 77 -9.35 0.30 -1.89
N MET A 78 -9.25 1.55 -2.32
CA MET A 78 -9.43 2.71 -1.43
C MET A 78 -10.88 2.80 -0.91
N ASN A 79 -11.86 2.42 -1.72
CA ASN A 79 -13.26 2.32 -1.31
C ASN A 79 -13.50 1.15 -0.33
N GLU A 80 -12.87 -0.01 -0.54
CA GLU A 80 -12.88 -1.12 0.43
C GLU A 80 -12.33 -0.69 1.78
N LEU A 81 -11.17 -0.02 1.79
CA LEU A 81 -10.53 0.47 3.01
C LEU A 81 -11.44 1.43 3.78
N LYS A 82 -12.03 2.43 3.11
CA LYS A 82 -12.95 3.38 3.76
C LYS A 82 -14.19 2.70 4.32
N ALA A 83 -14.73 1.70 3.62
CA ALA A 83 -15.98 1.06 4.01
C ALA A 83 -15.80 0.01 5.12
N THR A 84 -14.63 -0.64 5.19
CA THR A 84 -14.42 -1.81 6.06
C THR A 84 -13.31 -1.63 7.09
N GLY A 85 -12.42 -0.65 6.89
CA GLY A 85 -11.20 -0.48 7.66
C GLY A 85 -10.17 -1.61 7.45
N TYR A 86 -10.34 -2.42 6.40
CA TYR A 86 -9.43 -3.49 6.02
C TYR A 86 -9.04 -3.37 4.55
N MET A 87 -7.83 -3.84 4.22
CA MET A 87 -7.38 -3.99 2.84
C MET A 87 -6.47 -5.20 2.75
N SER A 88 -6.66 -6.04 1.72
CA SER A 88 -5.78 -7.20 1.49
C SER A 88 -4.30 -6.81 1.36
N ASN A 89 -3.38 -7.68 1.77
CA ASN A 89 -1.94 -7.41 1.67
C ASN A 89 -1.51 -7.03 0.24
N ARG A 90 -2.04 -7.74 -0.76
CA ARG A 90 -1.82 -7.42 -2.18
C ARG A 90 -2.36 -6.02 -2.52
N GLY A 91 -3.56 -5.70 -2.05
CA GLY A 91 -4.15 -4.38 -2.21
C GLY A 91 -3.29 -3.25 -1.64
N ARG A 92 -2.77 -3.44 -0.42
CA ARG A 92 -1.87 -2.47 0.24
C ARG A 92 -0.64 -2.17 -0.60
N GLN A 93 -0.03 -3.19 -1.20
CA GLN A 93 1.11 -3.04 -2.11
C GLN A 93 0.75 -2.26 -3.38
N ILE A 94 -0.42 -2.56 -3.97
CA ILE A 94 -0.91 -1.89 -5.20
C ILE A 94 -1.16 -0.40 -4.96
N VAL A 95 -1.92 -0.04 -3.91
CA VAL A 95 -2.28 1.37 -3.66
C VAL A 95 -1.09 2.21 -3.23
N ALA A 96 -0.15 1.63 -2.47
CA ALA A 96 1.09 2.31 -2.09
C ALA A 96 2.00 2.52 -3.30
N SER A 97 2.14 1.50 -4.17
CA SER A 97 2.86 1.66 -5.44
C SER A 97 2.24 2.73 -6.33
N CYS A 98 0.90 2.79 -6.42
CA CYS A 98 0.23 3.85 -7.17
C CYS A 98 0.55 5.24 -6.58
N LEU A 99 0.43 5.41 -5.27
CA LEU A 99 0.68 6.70 -4.62
C LEU A 99 2.10 7.21 -4.88
N VAL A 100 3.10 6.34 -4.77
CA VAL A 100 4.50 6.73 -4.92
C VAL A 100 4.91 6.86 -6.39
N ASN A 101 4.55 5.89 -7.24
CA ASN A 101 5.08 5.82 -8.61
C ASN A 101 4.21 6.56 -9.63
N GLU A 102 2.89 6.41 -9.56
CA GLU A 102 1.98 7.03 -10.53
C GLU A 102 1.63 8.46 -10.12
N LEU A 103 1.36 8.68 -8.83
CA LEU A 103 0.93 9.99 -8.34
C LEU A 103 2.11 10.89 -7.93
N SER A 104 3.29 10.30 -7.75
CA SER A 104 4.50 10.98 -7.25
C SER A 104 4.28 11.69 -5.91
N VAL A 105 3.38 11.15 -5.08
CA VAL A 105 3.03 11.72 -3.78
C VAL A 105 3.97 11.20 -2.70
N ASP A 106 4.35 12.06 -1.76
CA ASP A 106 5.11 11.69 -0.57
C ASP A 106 4.41 10.54 0.19
N TRP A 107 5.13 9.42 0.30
CA TRP A 107 4.63 8.16 0.84
C TRP A 107 4.15 8.27 2.29
N ARG A 108 4.66 9.25 3.06
CA ARG A 108 4.30 9.45 4.46
C ARG A 108 2.83 9.83 4.62
N TYR A 109 2.25 10.50 3.62
CA TYR A 109 0.82 10.82 3.62
C TYR A 109 -0.03 9.57 3.43
N GLY A 110 0.41 8.63 2.59
CA GLY A 110 -0.22 7.32 2.47
C GLY A 110 -0.12 6.50 3.76
N ALA A 111 1.06 6.50 4.40
CA ALA A 111 1.28 5.85 5.68
C ALA A 111 0.38 6.42 6.79
N GLY A 112 0.26 7.75 6.85
CA GLY A 112 -0.64 8.44 7.79
C GLY A 112 -2.13 8.20 7.49
N TYR A 113 -2.51 8.11 6.22
CA TYR A 113 -3.90 7.76 5.86
C TYR A 113 -4.25 6.32 6.30
N PHE A 114 -3.32 5.39 6.12
CA PHE A 114 -3.48 4.01 6.59
C PHE A 114 -3.58 3.92 8.11
N GLU A 115 -2.81 4.73 8.83
CA GLU A 115 -2.89 4.85 10.29
C GLU A 115 -4.28 5.29 10.78
N GLN A 116 -4.97 6.12 10.01
CA GLN A 116 -6.32 6.58 10.36
C GLN A 116 -7.43 5.55 10.07
N HIS A 117 -7.23 4.66 9.09
CA HIS A 117 -8.32 3.82 8.56
C HIS A 117 -8.15 2.32 8.85
N LEU A 118 -6.93 1.82 9.01
CA LEU A 118 -6.71 0.39 9.21
C LEU A 118 -7.10 -0.03 10.62
N LEU A 119 -8.02 -1.00 10.72
CA LEU A 119 -8.38 -1.64 11.98
C LEU A 119 -7.23 -2.47 12.57
N ASP A 120 -6.37 -3.00 11.70
CA ASP A 120 -5.18 -3.78 12.07
C ASP A 120 -3.91 -2.94 12.05
N TYR A 121 -4.03 -1.62 12.25
CA TYR A 121 -2.88 -0.73 12.28
C TYR A 121 -1.86 -1.16 13.35
N ASP A 122 -0.64 -1.36 12.89
CA ASP A 122 0.56 -1.54 13.71
C ASP A 122 1.64 -0.62 13.16
N THR A 123 2.20 0.24 14.01
CA THR A 123 3.15 1.28 13.58
C THR A 123 4.35 0.70 12.86
N ALA A 124 4.96 -0.35 13.42
CA ALA A 124 6.15 -0.97 12.85
C ALA A 124 5.87 -1.57 11.47
N SER A 125 4.80 -2.35 11.36
CA SER A 125 4.41 -3.03 10.12
C SER A 125 3.93 -2.05 9.06
N ASN A 126 3.09 -1.07 9.43
CA ASN A 126 2.59 -0.08 8.48
C ASN A 126 3.75 0.74 7.90
N TRP A 127 4.47 1.46 8.77
CA TRP A 127 5.53 2.37 8.32
C TRP A 127 6.71 1.62 7.68
N GLY A 128 7.03 0.42 8.17
CA GLY A 128 8.06 -0.43 7.58
C GLY A 128 7.70 -0.89 6.16
N ASN A 129 6.46 -1.36 5.92
CA ASN A 129 6.00 -1.72 4.59
C ASN A 129 5.95 -0.51 3.64
N TRP A 130 5.52 0.65 4.13
CA TRP A 130 5.51 1.87 3.33
C TRP A 130 6.93 2.31 2.92
N GLN A 131 7.90 2.25 3.84
CA GLN A 131 9.30 2.52 3.48
C GLN A 131 9.85 1.55 2.44
N TYR A 132 9.51 0.27 2.58
CA TYR A 132 9.91 -0.76 1.64
C TYR A 132 9.36 -0.50 0.23
N LEU A 133 8.09 -0.11 0.11
CA LEU A 133 7.46 0.19 -1.17
C LEU A 133 7.93 1.52 -1.77
N ALA A 134 8.22 2.51 -0.92
CA ALA A 134 8.77 3.81 -1.32
C ALA A 134 10.26 3.76 -1.71
N GLY A 135 10.93 2.61 -1.62
CA GLY A 135 12.35 2.46 -1.98
C GLY A 135 13.33 3.04 -0.95
N VAL A 136 12.83 3.45 0.23
CA VAL A 136 13.63 4.10 1.29
C VAL A 136 13.93 3.18 2.48
N GLY A 137 13.59 1.89 2.36
CA GLY A 137 13.83 0.85 3.36
C GLY A 137 15.18 0.13 3.22
N ALA A 138 15.31 -1.02 3.89
CA ALA A 138 16.54 -1.81 3.90
C ALA A 138 16.84 -2.54 2.58
N ASP A 139 15.82 -2.77 1.75
CA ASP A 139 15.96 -3.49 0.48
C ASP A 139 16.90 -2.70 -0.47
N PRO A 140 17.91 -3.35 -1.10
CA PRO A 140 18.75 -2.72 -2.11
C PRO A 140 18.02 -2.36 -3.41
N VAL A 141 16.82 -2.91 -3.67
CA VAL A 141 16.03 -2.59 -4.86
C VAL A 141 15.50 -1.14 -4.76
N ALA A 142 15.86 -0.32 -5.75
CA ALA A 142 15.72 1.13 -5.71
C ALA A 142 14.28 1.66 -5.58
N GLN A 143 13.27 0.93 -6.09
CA GLN A 143 11.85 1.25 -5.94
C GLN A 143 11.02 0.11 -6.54
N ARG A 144 9.98 -0.39 -5.84
CA ARG A 144 9.10 -1.43 -6.40
C ARG A 144 7.93 -0.77 -7.12
N HIS A 145 7.95 -0.85 -8.45
CA HIS A 145 6.85 -0.37 -9.29
C HIS A 145 5.95 -1.54 -9.73
N PHE A 146 4.71 -1.53 -9.29
CA PHE A 146 3.71 -2.49 -9.71
C PHE A 146 2.97 -1.98 -10.95
N ASN A 147 2.96 -2.78 -12.01
CA ASN A 147 2.11 -2.52 -13.18
C ASN A 147 0.64 -2.81 -12.80
N LEU A 148 -0.16 -1.75 -12.65
CA LEU A 148 -1.54 -1.83 -12.18
C LEU A 148 -2.45 -2.67 -13.08
N GLN A 149 -2.26 -2.60 -14.40
CA GLN A 149 -3.04 -3.42 -15.35
C GLN A 149 -2.74 -4.91 -15.13
N LYS A 150 -1.46 -5.28 -15.06
CA LYS A 150 -1.05 -6.67 -14.80
C LYS A 150 -1.55 -7.19 -13.45
N GLN A 151 -1.60 -6.34 -12.43
CA GLN A 151 -2.18 -6.72 -11.13
C GLN A 151 -3.69 -6.94 -11.24
N THR A 152 -4.39 -6.08 -11.99
CA THR A 152 -5.83 -6.21 -12.25
C THR A 152 -6.13 -7.52 -13.00
N ASP A 153 -5.40 -7.80 -14.08
CA ASP A 153 -5.60 -9.02 -14.87
C ASP A 153 -5.35 -10.30 -14.07
N MET A 154 -4.44 -10.25 -13.10
CA MET A 154 -4.08 -11.40 -12.27
C MET A 154 -5.03 -11.62 -11.09
N PHE A 155 -5.45 -10.55 -10.41
CA PHE A 155 -6.18 -10.63 -9.14
C PHE A 155 -7.67 -10.28 -9.26
N ASP A 156 -8.09 -9.65 -10.36
CA ASP A 156 -9.50 -9.39 -10.69
C ASP A 156 -9.78 -9.58 -12.20
N PRO A 157 -9.49 -10.76 -12.80
CA PRO A 157 -9.60 -10.98 -14.24
C PRO A 157 -11.02 -10.76 -14.79
N LYS A 158 -12.04 -10.86 -13.92
CA LYS A 158 -13.45 -10.67 -14.28
C LYS A 158 -13.99 -9.28 -13.92
N GLY A 159 -13.18 -8.41 -13.30
CA GLY A 159 -13.61 -7.09 -12.83
C GLY A 159 -14.67 -7.13 -11.72
N GLU A 160 -14.81 -8.25 -11.01
CA GLU A 160 -15.83 -8.43 -9.98
C GLU A 160 -15.53 -7.58 -8.75
N PHE A 161 -14.26 -7.51 -8.35
CA PHE A 161 -13.82 -6.70 -7.22
C PHE A 161 -13.99 -5.21 -7.54
N ILE A 162 -13.53 -4.78 -8.72
CA ILE A 162 -13.66 -3.39 -9.18
C ILE A 162 -15.13 -2.96 -9.24
N ARG A 163 -16.02 -3.79 -9.79
CA ARG A 163 -17.46 -3.49 -9.83
C ARG A 163 -18.07 -3.42 -8.44
N LYS A 164 -17.74 -4.38 -7.56
CA LYS A 164 -18.27 -4.44 -6.20
C LYS A 164 -17.97 -3.15 -5.41
N TRP A 165 -16.75 -2.64 -5.53
CA TRP A 165 -16.27 -1.47 -4.81
C TRP A 165 -16.30 -0.17 -5.63
N ARG A 166 -17.04 -0.17 -6.76
CA ARG A 166 -17.26 1.02 -7.59
C ARG A 166 -15.97 1.70 -8.06
N GLY A 167 -14.96 0.91 -8.40
CA GLY A 167 -13.66 1.45 -8.83
C GLY A 167 -13.72 2.22 -10.15
N ASN A 168 -14.71 1.94 -11.00
CA ASN A 168 -14.91 2.64 -12.28
C ASN A 168 -15.59 4.00 -12.14
N ASP A 169 -16.13 4.34 -10.95
CA ASP A 169 -16.86 5.59 -10.73
C ASP A 169 -15.84 6.71 -10.45
N HIS A 170 -15.13 7.14 -11.50
CA HIS A 170 -14.13 8.21 -11.42
C HIS A 170 -14.24 9.20 -12.58
N ASP A 171 -13.76 10.42 -12.38
CA ASP A 171 -13.74 11.48 -13.39
C ASP A 171 -12.60 11.34 -14.43
N GLY A 172 -11.63 10.46 -14.18
CA GLY A 172 -10.62 10.04 -15.16
C GLY A 172 -9.43 10.98 -15.33
N ASN A 173 -9.51 12.17 -14.72
CA ASN A 173 -8.42 13.14 -14.71
C ASN A 173 -7.65 13.06 -13.40
N LEU A 174 -6.32 13.11 -13.49
CA LEU A 174 -5.47 13.12 -12.30
C LEU A 174 -5.29 14.52 -11.72
N ASP A 175 -5.17 15.52 -12.60
CA ASP A 175 -4.97 16.92 -12.25
C ASP A 175 -6.12 17.74 -12.84
N SER A 176 -6.61 18.72 -12.08
CA SER A 176 -7.56 19.69 -12.61
C SER A 176 -6.85 20.61 -13.60
N VAL A 177 -7.50 20.90 -14.73
CA VAL A 177 -6.98 21.83 -15.74
C VAL A 177 -7.88 23.04 -15.89
N ASP A 178 -7.30 24.18 -16.23
CA ASP A 178 -8.04 25.38 -16.56
C ASP A 178 -8.64 25.32 -17.97
N ALA A 179 -9.29 26.40 -18.41
CA ALA A 179 -9.90 26.50 -19.73
C ALA A 179 -8.89 26.44 -20.90
N ALA A 180 -7.59 26.50 -20.63
CA ALA A 180 -6.50 26.39 -21.59
C ALA A 180 -5.72 25.06 -21.43
N ASP A 181 -6.31 24.08 -20.75
CA ASP A 181 -5.73 22.77 -20.44
C ASP A 181 -4.44 22.84 -19.57
N TRP A 182 -4.21 23.96 -18.88
CA TRP A 182 -3.09 24.10 -17.94
C TRP A 182 -3.43 23.53 -16.57
N PRO A 183 -2.55 22.74 -15.93
CA PRO A 183 -2.78 22.26 -14.58
C PRO A 183 -2.99 23.40 -13.59
N ILE A 184 -4.05 23.28 -12.78
CA ILE A 184 -4.37 24.23 -11.72
C ILE A 184 -3.62 23.75 -10.46
N TRP A 185 -2.68 24.54 -9.98
CA TRP A 185 -1.86 24.24 -8.78
C TRP A 185 -2.41 24.91 -7.52
#